data_AF-A0A822ZF02-F1
#
_entry.id   AF-A0A822ZF02-F1
#
_cell.length_a   1.000
_cell.length_b   1.000
_cell.length_c   1.000
_cell.angle_alpha   90.00
_cell.angle_beta   90.00
_cell.angle_gamma   90.00
#
_symmetry.space_group_name_H-M   'P 1'
#
loop_
_entity.id
_entity.type
_entity.pdbx_description
1 polymer ?
#
loop_
_entity_poly.entity_id
_entity_poly.type
_entity_poly.pdbx_seq_one_letter_code
_entity_poly.pdbx_strand_id
1 'polypeptide(L)' 'MSQTGICNFLDSIHGLSQLKELVLQDCKRLKSIPELPSRLERIYASGCIEMEKLPNLSNLQNLSLLMLMECHRLSEIEDL' A
#
# COMPACT_ATOMS: atom_id res chain seq x y z
N MET A 1 5.14 2.15 -22.14
CA MET A 1 4.49 0.82 -22.14
C MET A 1 5.28 0.01 -21.11
N SER A 2 4.83 -0.36 -19.92
CA SER A 2 3.51 -0.78 -19.43
C SER A 2 3.41 -0.47 -17.94
N GLN A 3 2.42 0.32 -17.52
CA GLN A 3 2.09 0.54 -16.10
C GLN A 3 0.91 -0.31 -15.63
N THR A 4 0.39 -1.15 -16.53
CA THR A 4 -0.68 -2.11 -16.29
C THR A 4 -0.26 -3.26 -15.37
N GLY A 5 1.04 -3.44 -15.08
CA GLY A 5 1.53 -4.54 -14.24
C GLY A 5 1.30 -4.34 -12.73
N ILE A 6 1.42 -3.09 -12.23
CA ILE A 6 1.35 -2.83 -10.79
C ILE A 6 -0.11 -2.84 -10.29
N CYS A 7 -1.04 -2.19 -11.01
CA CYS A 7 -2.46 -2.20 -10.61
C CYS A 7 -3.06 -3.61 -10.64
N ASN A 8 -2.79 -4.41 -11.67
CA ASN A 8 -3.29 -5.78 -11.76
C ASN A 8 -2.68 -6.70 -10.67
N PHE A 9 -1.45 -6.42 -10.22
CA PHE A 9 -0.84 -7.13 -9.10
C PHE A 9 -1.52 -6.78 -7.77
N LEU A 10 -1.81 -5.50 -7.56
CA LEU A 10 -2.42 -5.00 -6.34
C LEU A 10 -3.84 -5.56 -6.13
N ASP A 11 -4.66 -5.70 -7.17
CA ASP A 11 -6.00 -6.32 -7.02
C ASP A 11 -5.94 -7.78 -6.53
N SER A 12 -4.81 -8.47 -6.73
CA SER A 12 -4.62 -9.85 -6.28
C SER A 12 -4.05 -9.96 -4.85
N ILE A 13 -3.58 -8.87 -4.24
CA ILE A 13 -2.91 -8.94 -2.94
C ILE A 13 -3.85 -9.29 -1.79
N HIS A 14 -5.14 -8.96 -1.91
CA HIS A 14 -6.14 -9.35 -0.93
C HIS A 14 -6.21 -10.88 -0.77
N GLY A 15 -6.00 -11.64 -1.86
CA GLY A 15 -5.96 -13.10 -1.85
C GLY A 15 -4.68 -13.69 -1.24
N LEU A 16 -3.64 -12.88 -1.02
CA LEU A 16 -2.36 -13.31 -0.46
C LEU A 16 -2.45 -13.40 1.08
N SER A 17 -3.26 -14.34 1.58
CA SER A 17 -3.53 -14.53 3.00
C SER A 17 -2.30 -14.76 3.89
N GLN A 18 -1.13 -15.09 3.32
CA GLN A 18 0.14 -15.27 4.03
C GLN A 18 1.10 -14.09 3.88
N LEU A 19 0.71 -13.03 3.17
CA LEU A 19 1.54 -11.84 2.98
C LEU A 19 1.69 -11.11 4.32
N LYS A 20 2.93 -10.98 4.79
CA LYS A 20 3.30 -10.28 6.03
C LYS A 20 3.92 -8.92 5.78
N GLU A 21 4.50 -8.71 4.61
CA GLU A 21 5.23 -7.49 4.28
C GLU A 21 4.89 -7.01 2.88
N LEU A 22 4.58 -5.73 2.75
CA LEU A 22 4.33 -5.04 1.48
C LEU A 22 5.37 -3.94 1.30
N VAL A 23 6.11 -4.00 0.19
CA VAL A 23 7.13 -3.01 -0.17
C VAL A 23 6.74 -2.37 -1.51
N LEU A 24 6.57 -1.05 -1.50
CA LEU A 24 6.23 -0.23 -2.65
C LEU A 24 7.31 0.83 -2.84
N GLN A 25 8.28 0.56 -3.70
CA GLN A 25 9.36 1.49 -3.99
C GLN A 25 9.18 2.11 -5.38
N ASP A 26 9.35 3.43 -5.48
CA ASP A 26 9.29 4.21 -6.73
C ASP A 26 8.02 3.96 -7.55
N CYS A 27 6.92 3.62 -6.89
CA CYS A 27 5.60 3.45 -7.51
C CYS A 27 4.97 4.82 -7.79
N LYS A 28 5.63 5.63 -8.63
CA LYS A 28 5.37 7.07 -8.80
C LYS A 28 3.98 7.40 -9.32
N ARG A 29 3.32 6.47 -10.01
CA ARG A 29 1.96 6.59 -10.54
C ARG A 29 0.89 5.88 -9.72
N LEU A 30 1.28 5.27 -8.60
CA LEU A 30 0.35 4.60 -7.72
C LEU A 30 -0.43 5.63 -6.93
N LYS A 31 -1.73 5.75 -7.22
CA LYS A 31 -2.62 6.71 -6.54
C LYS A 31 -3.20 6.20 -5.24
N SER A 32 -3.51 4.91 -5.21
CA SER A 32 -4.10 4.23 -4.07
C SER A 32 -3.68 2.77 -4.06
N ILE A 33 -3.78 2.14 -2.90
CA ILE A 33 -3.58 0.69 -2.72
C ILE A 33 -4.97 0.10 -2.47
N PRO A 34 -5.31 -1.07 -3.05
CA PRO A 34 -6.55 -1.76 -2.72
C PRO A 34 -6.50 -2.35 -1.31
N GLU A 35 -7.59 -3.02 -0.91
CA GLU A 35 -7.65 -3.67 0.40
C GLU A 35 -6.52 -4.68 0.60
N LEU A 36 -5.92 -4.59 1.79
CA LEU A 36 -4.76 -5.39 2.18
C LEU A 36 -5.19 -6.64 2.96
N PRO A 37 -4.45 -7.75 2.85
CA PRO A 37 -4.74 -8.96 3.61
C PRO A 37 -4.53 -8.70 5.11
N SER A 38 -5.45 -9.22 5.95
CA SER A 38 -5.48 -8.95 7.40
C SER A 38 -4.26 -9.44 8.19
N ARG A 39 -3.45 -10.34 7.61
CA ARG A 39 -2.21 -10.84 8.21
C ARG A 39 -0.99 -9.97 7.95
N LEU A 40 -1.15 -8.85 7.24
CA LEU A 40 -0.04 -7.95 6.96
C LEU A 40 0.50 -7.33 8.25
N GLU A 41 1.82 -7.37 8.41
CA GLU A 41 2.54 -6.91 9.60
C GLU A 41 3.33 -5.63 9.34
N ARG A 42 3.78 -5.42 8.10
CA ARG A 42 4.67 -4.33 7.69
C ARG A 42 4.29 -3.75 6.34
N ILE A 43 4.21 -2.44 6.25
CA ILE A 43 4.03 -1.69 5.01
C ILE A 43 5.18 -0.69 4.88
N TYR A 44 5.90 -0.77 3.77
CA TYR A 44 6.92 0.21 3.39
C TYR A 44 6.56 0.80 2.03
N ALA A 45 6.36 2.12 1.97
CA ALA A 45 6.20 2.85 0.72
C ALA A 45 7.24 3.96 0.64
N SER A 46 7.99 4.00 -0.47
CA SER A 46 9.02 5.02 -0.70
C SER A 46 8.95 5.52 -2.14
N GLY A 47 8.95 6.85 -2.33
CA GLY A 47 8.93 7.46 -3.67
C GLY A 47 7.59 7.33 -4.42
N CYS A 48 6.50 7.05 -3.71
CA CYS A 48 5.14 6.99 -4.28
C CYS A 48 4.52 8.40 -4.38
N ILE A 49 5.05 9.21 -5.29
CA ILE A 49 4.78 10.66 -5.34
C ILE A 49 3.35 11.05 -5.75
N GLU A 50 2.62 10.20 -6.49
CA GLU A 50 1.21 10.41 -6.86
C GLU A 50 0.24 9.68 -5.91
N MET A 51 0.72 9.05 -4.84
CA MET A 51 -0.16 8.38 -3.87
C MET A 51 -0.96 9.43 -3.12
N GLU A 52 -2.28 9.34 -3.23
CA GLU A 52 -3.24 10.29 -2.64
C GLU A 52 -3.86 9.71 -1.36
N LYS A 53 -4.03 8.37 -1.31
CA LYS A 53 -4.77 7.67 -0.25
C LYS A 53 -4.19 6.30 0.08
N LEU A 54 -4.23 5.94 1.36
CA LEU A 54 -3.99 4.58 1.86
C LEU A 54 -5.29 3.77 1.98
N PRO A 55 -5.24 2.42 1.93
CA PRO A 55 -6.42 1.60 2.17
C PRO A 55 -6.80 1.68 3.64
N ASN A 56 -8.01 1.21 3.99
CA ASN A 56 -8.42 1.13 5.39
C ASN A 56 -7.48 0.19 6.16
N LEU A 57 -6.73 0.75 7.11
CA LEU A 57 -5.75 0.02 7.90
C LEU A 57 -6.34 -0.58 9.19
N SER A 58 -7.57 -0.21 9.57
CA SER A 58 -8.25 -0.66 10.79
C SER A 58 -8.45 -2.18 10.85
N ASN A 59 -8.50 -2.84 9.70
CA ASN A 59 -8.62 -4.30 9.59
C ASN A 59 -7.27 -5.04 9.71
N LEU A 60 -6.15 -4.32 9.74
CA LEU A 60 -4.80 -4.88 9.81
C LEU A 60 -4.34 -5.00 11.26
N GLN A 61 -4.98 -5.89 12.02
CA GLN A 61 -4.74 -6.06 13.47
C GLN A 61 -3.28 -6.43 13.83
N ASN A 62 -2.51 -6.96 12.88
CA ASN A 62 -1.12 -7.34 13.06
C ASN A 62 -0.13 -6.29 12.55
N LEU A 63 -0.61 -5.16 12.02
CA LEU A 63 0.25 -4.12 11.47
C LEU A 63 1.05 -3.46 12.59
N SER A 64 2.36 -3.72 12.56
CA SER A 64 3.32 -3.22 13.55
C SER A 64 4.19 -2.09 13.00
N LEU A 65 4.28 -1.96 11.67
CA LEU A 65 5.13 -0.97 11.02
C LEU A 65 4.47 -0.43 9.76
N LEU A 66 4.33 0.89 9.73
CA LEU A 66 3.96 1.66 8.55
C LEU A 66 5.05 2.71 8.32
N MET A 67 5.78 2.58 7.21
CA MET A 67 6.83 3.52 6.82
C MET A 67 6.50 4.12 5.46
N LEU A 68 6.41 5.45 5.44
CA LEU A 68 6.08 6.23 4.25
C LEU A 68 7.17 7.28 4.06
N MET A 69 7.90 7.20 2.95
CA MET A 69 8.97 8.13 2.62
C MET A 69 8.75 8.70 1.23
N GLU A 70 8.95 10.00 1.07
CA GLU A 70 8.81 10.67 -0.23
C GLU A 70 7.42 10.47 -0.91
N CYS A 71 6.37 10.19 -0.12
CA CYS A 71 4.98 10.09 -0.57
C CYS A 71 4.28 11.45 -0.49
N HIS A 72 4.69 12.40 -1.33
CA HIS A 72 4.37 13.83 -1.16
C HIS A 72 2.91 14.24 -1.40
N ARG A 73 2.07 13.37 -1.97
CA ARG A 73 0.66 13.66 -2.30
C ARG A 73 -0.32 12.94 -1.38
N LEU A 74 0.19 12.21 -0.39
CA LEU A 74 -0.66 11.50 0.55
C LEU A 74 -1.32 12.53 1.45
N SER A 75 -2.61 12.78 1.23
CA SER A 75 -3.39 13.79 1.95
C SER A 75 -4.35 13.20 2.96
N GLU A 76 -4.68 11.91 2.82
CA GLU A 76 -5.66 11.24 3.66
C GLU A 76 -5.09 9.90 4.17
N ILE A 77 -4.98 9.82 5.49
CA ILE A 77 -4.84 8.56 6.22
C ILE A 77 -6.15 8.44 7.00
N GLU A 78 -7.14 7.74 6.45
CA GLU A 78 -8.35 7.40 7.21
C GLU A 78 -7.96 6.45 8.36
N ASP A 79 -8.44 6.78 9.56
CA ASP A 79 -8.34 5.98 10.79
C ASP A 79 -6.93 5.79 11.41
N LEU A 80 -6.15 6.87 11.53
CA LEU A 80 -5.16 7.02 12.62
C LEU A 80 -5.69 7.93 13.73
#